data_AF-A0A844IYQ6-F1
#
_entry.id   AF-A0A844IYQ6-F1
#
_cell.length_a   1.000
_cell.length_b   1.000
_cell.length_c   1.000
_cell.angle_alpha   90.00
_cell.angle_beta   90.00
_cell.angle_gamma   90.00
#
_symmetry.space_group_name_H-M   'P 1'
#
loop_
_entity.id
_entity.type
_entity.pdbx_description
1 polymer ?
#
loop_
_entity_poly.entity_id
_entity_poly.type
_entity_poly.pdbx_seq_one_letter_code
_entity_poly.pdbx_strand_id
1 'polypeptide(L)'
;MIQNLLNRDPSLILENTETFLTDNMQQEFNLIINQLSTREKQILMILANNETSLSTSDIFKQSSLSLNEVINGLEKLSDRCLITQQKSCFQINELIKTYLIQTEFVVGL
;
A
#
# COMPACT_ATOMS: atom_id res chain seq x y z
N MET A 1 -19.75 -20.27 15.62
CA MET A 1 -18.49 -19.89 16.28
C MET A 1 -18.37 -18.37 16.53
N ILE A 2 -18.98 -17.50 15.70
CA ILE A 2 -18.89 -16.03 15.84
C ILE A 2 -19.70 -15.47 17.04
N GLN A 3 -20.80 -16.11 17.42
CA GLN A 3 -21.69 -15.63 18.50
C GLN A 3 -21.07 -15.63 19.90
N ASN A 4 -20.00 -16.41 20.14
CA ASN A 4 -19.34 -16.47 21.45
C ASN A 4 -18.31 -15.35 21.68
N LEU A 5 -17.92 -14.61 20.62
CA LEU A 5 -16.96 -13.51 20.72
C LEU A 5 -17.62 -12.18 21.11
N LEU A 6 -18.91 -11.98 20.78
CA LEU A 6 -19.67 -10.76 21.10
C LEU A 6 -20.07 -10.65 22.59
N ASN A 7 -19.97 -11.74 23.35
CA ASN A 7 -20.27 -11.76 24.78
C ASN A 7 -19.05 -11.46 25.68
N ARG A 8 -17.86 -11.25 25.09
CA ARG A 8 -16.71 -10.74 25.83
C ARG A 8 -16.58 -9.26 25.59
N ASP A 9 -16.11 -8.58 26.63
CA ASP A 9 -15.85 -7.15 26.70
C ASP A 9 -15.43 -6.57 25.32
N PRO A 10 -16.22 -5.67 24.71
CA PRO A 10 -15.92 -5.12 23.38
C PRO A 10 -14.51 -4.51 23.29
N SER A 11 -13.91 -4.14 24.43
CA SER A 11 -12.52 -3.68 24.52
C SER A 11 -11.48 -4.73 24.09
N LEU A 12 -11.74 -6.02 24.28
CA LEU A 12 -10.83 -7.11 23.86
C LEU A 12 -10.82 -7.35 22.34
N ILE A 13 -11.86 -6.91 21.62
CA ILE A 13 -11.90 -6.92 20.15
C ILE A 13 -11.02 -5.77 19.62
N LEU A 14 -10.95 -4.66 20.35
CA LEU A 14 -10.18 -3.48 19.98
C LEU A 14 -8.67 -3.66 20.17
N GLU A 15 -8.25 -4.52 21.12
CA GLU A 15 -6.83 -4.80 21.39
C GLU A 15 -6.13 -5.66 20.31
N ASN A 16 -6.90 -6.33 19.44
CA ASN A 16 -6.40 -7.09 18.29
C ASN A 16 -6.90 -6.52 16.95
N THR A 17 -6.91 -5.19 16.82
CA THR A 17 -7.37 -4.51 15.60
C THR A 17 -6.32 -4.54 14.50
N GLU A 18 -5.92 -5.74 14.07
CA GLU A 18 -5.50 -5.90 12.69
C GLU A 18 -6.67 -5.46 11.82
N THR A 19 -6.48 -4.40 11.05
CA THR A 19 -7.53 -3.90 10.15
C THR A 19 -7.68 -4.92 9.02
N PHE A 20 -8.61 -5.86 9.18
CA PHE A 20 -8.92 -6.83 8.14
C PHE A 20 -9.69 -6.14 7.01
N LEU A 21 -9.12 -6.17 5.80
CA LEU A 21 -9.83 -5.71 4.61
C LEU A 21 -10.95 -6.70 4.29
N THR A 22 -12.16 -6.18 4.13
CA THR A 22 -13.30 -7.01 3.66
C THR A 22 -13.02 -7.55 2.25
N ASP A 23 -13.65 -8.67 1.88
CA ASP A 23 -13.50 -9.25 0.54
C ASP A 23 -13.81 -8.24 -0.58
N ASN A 24 -14.84 -7.40 -0.38
CA ASN A 24 -15.17 -6.33 -1.33
C ASN A 24 -14.03 -5.31 -1.46
N MET A 25 -13.42 -4.88 -0.34
CA MET A 25 -12.27 -3.97 -0.39
C MET A 25 -11.07 -4.61 -1.08
N GLN A 26 -10.80 -5.89 -0.82
CA GLN A 26 -9.72 -6.62 -1.48
C GLN A 26 -9.94 -6.74 -2.99
N GLN A 27 -11.19 -6.98 -3.43
CA GLN A 27 -11.55 -7.03 -4.84
C GLN A 27 -11.36 -5.66 -5.52
N GLU A 28 -11.83 -4.57 -4.90
CA GLU A 28 -11.65 -3.22 -5.43
C GLU A 28 -10.17 -2.83 -5.52
N PHE A 29 -9.39 -3.09 -4.47
CA PHE A 29 -7.95 -2.84 -4.50
C PHE A 29 -7.24 -3.70 -5.54
N ASN A 30 -7.62 -4.97 -5.69
CA ASN A 30 -7.08 -5.81 -6.75
C ASN A 30 -7.34 -5.23 -8.16
N LEU A 31 -8.53 -4.71 -8.41
CA LEU A 31 -8.85 -4.06 -9.69
C LEU A 31 -7.98 -2.82 -9.92
N ILE A 32 -7.81 -1.98 -8.89
CA ILE A 32 -6.98 -0.78 -8.96
C ILE A 32 -5.51 -1.13 -9.21
N ILE A 33 -4.95 -2.06 -8.42
CA ILE A 33 -3.55 -2.46 -8.51
C ILE A 33 -3.25 -3.16 -9.84
N ASN A 34 -4.17 -3.96 -10.38
CA ASN A 34 -3.97 -4.62 -11.68
C ASN A 34 -3.90 -3.64 -12.85
N GLN A 35 -4.48 -2.45 -12.74
CA GLN A 35 -4.39 -1.40 -13.75
C GLN A 35 -3.09 -0.60 -13.70
N LEU A 36 -2.29 -0.77 -12.64
CA LEU A 36 -0.99 -0.10 -12.53
C LEU A 36 0.01 -0.72 -13.51
N SER A 37 0.78 0.13 -14.17
CA SER A 37 1.95 -0.29 -14.94
C SER A 37 3.00 -0.93 -14.03
N THR A 38 3.90 -1.72 -14.62
CA THR A 38 5.02 -2.35 -13.92
C THR A 38 5.83 -1.35 -13.10
N ARG A 39 6.05 -0.15 -13.65
CA ARG A 39 6.76 0.94 -13.00
C ARG A 39 6.03 1.46 -11.76
N GLU A 40 4.72 1.70 -11.87
CA GLU A 40 3.90 2.15 -10.74
C GLU A 40 3.88 1.09 -9.63
N LYS A 41 3.74 -0.19 -10.00
CA LYS A 41 3.81 -1.31 -9.04
C LYS A 41 5.16 -1.36 -8.32
N GLN A 42 6.26 -1.20 -9.04
CA GLN A 42 7.60 -1.20 -8.43
C GLN A 42 7.77 -0.07 -7.41
N ILE A 43 7.36 1.15 -7.73
CA ILE A 43 7.41 2.30 -6.80
C ILE A 43 6.52 2.05 -5.58
N LEU A 44 5.30 1.55 -5.79
CA LEU A 44 4.37 1.27 -4.71
C LEU A 44 4.90 0.18 -3.77
N MET A 45 5.57 -0.85 -4.29
CA MET A 45 6.22 -1.88 -3.48
C MET A 45 7.41 -1.34 -2.68
N ILE A 46 8.22 -0.46 -3.27
CA ILE A 46 9.32 0.21 -2.53
C ILE A 46 8.73 0.98 -1.34
N LEU A 47 7.66 1.76 -1.56
CA LEU A 47 6.99 2.50 -0.49
C LEU A 47 6.34 1.58 0.55
N ALA A 48 5.72 0.48 0.13
CA ALA A 48 5.09 -0.49 1.04
C ALA A 48 6.10 -1.18 1.97
N ASN A 49 7.31 -1.46 1.48
CA ASN A 49 8.37 -2.13 2.24
C ASN A 49 9.12 -1.20 3.20
N ASN A 50 8.84 0.11 3.18
CA ASN A 50 9.47 1.08 4.06
C ASN A 50 8.45 1.59 5.10
N GLU A 51 8.87 1.65 6.36
CA GLU A 51 8.02 2.16 7.46
C GLU A 51 7.94 3.69 7.49
N THR A 52 8.82 4.38 6.76
CA THR A 52 8.90 5.83 6.73
C THR A 52 8.65 6.38 5.33
N SER A 53 8.21 7.64 5.27
CA SER A 53 8.05 8.35 4.01
C SER A 53 9.41 8.49 3.30
N LEU A 54 9.44 8.27 2.00
CA LEU A 54 10.67 8.32 1.20
C LEU A 54 10.71 9.54 0.30
N SER A 55 11.89 10.14 0.11
CA SER A 55 12.07 11.13 -0.94
C SER A 55 12.17 10.50 -2.34
N THR A 56 11.99 11.29 -3.39
CA THR A 56 12.23 10.84 -4.78
C THR A 56 13.64 10.26 -4.96
N SER A 57 14.65 10.81 -4.28
CA SER A 57 16.03 10.33 -4.34
C SER A 57 16.18 8.96 -3.69
N ASP A 58 15.51 8.73 -2.55
CA ASP A 58 15.56 7.44 -1.86
C ASP A 58 14.87 6.34 -2.68
N ILE A 59 13.74 6.67 -3.31
CA ILE A 59 13.02 5.75 -4.20
C ILE A 59 13.86 5.43 -5.43
N PHE A 60 14.47 6.45 -6.05
CA PHE A 60 15.35 6.28 -7.20
C PHE A 60 16.51 5.31 -6.89
N LYS A 61 17.18 5.50 -5.74
CA LYS A 61 18.29 4.62 -5.31
C LYS A 61 17.88 3.17 -5.05
N GLN A 62 16.61 2.95 -4.69
CA GLN A 62 16.06 1.61 -4.41
C GLN A 62 15.41 0.97 -5.65
N SER A 63 15.31 1.69 -6.76
CA SER A 63 14.66 1.24 -7.98
C SER A 63 15.66 0.98 -9.10
N SER A 64 15.26 0.19 -10.09
CA SER A 64 15.96 0.06 -11.37
C SER A 64 15.49 1.10 -12.41
N LEU A 65 14.69 2.08 -11.99
CA LEU A 65 14.03 3.06 -12.85
C LEU A 65 14.91 4.27 -13.06
N SER A 66 14.76 4.95 -14.20
CA SER A 66 15.32 6.29 -14.38
C SER A 66 14.61 7.32 -13.50
N LEU A 67 15.25 8.46 -13.24
CA LEU A 67 14.65 9.52 -12.42
C LEU A 67 13.31 10.02 -13.00
N ASN A 68 13.22 10.17 -14.32
CA ASN A 68 11.97 10.57 -15.00
C ASN A 68 10.87 9.51 -14.83
N GLU A 69 11.24 8.22 -14.83
CA GLU A 69 10.29 7.16 -14.57
C GLU A 69 9.77 7.20 -13.14
N VAL A 70 10.64 7.45 -12.16
CA VAL A 70 10.23 7.61 -10.75
C VAL A 70 9.26 8.79 -10.61
N ILE A 71 9.60 9.96 -11.17
CA ILE A 71 8.74 11.16 -11.09
C ILE A 71 7.37 10.89 -11.72
N ASN A 72 7.34 10.40 -12.97
CA ASN A 72 6.10 10.10 -13.67
C ASN A 72 5.25 9.02 -12.96
N GLY A 73 5.90 8.06 -12.29
CA GLY A 73 5.22 7.03 -11.52
C GLY A 73 4.61 7.59 -10.24
N LEU A 74 5.35 8.45 -9.52
CA LEU A 74 4.84 9.13 -8.33
C LEU A 74 3.66 10.03 -8.64
N GLU A 75 3.72 10.83 -9.70
CA GLU A 75 2.60 11.68 -10.13
C GLU A 75 1.33 10.85 -10.37
N LYS A 76 1.41 9.77 -11.15
CA LYS A 76 0.25 8.91 -11.42
C LYS A 76 -0.28 8.18 -10.19
N LEU A 77 0.60 7.74 -9.29
CA LEU A 77 0.18 7.13 -8.03
C LEU A 77 -0.50 8.14 -7.10
N SER A 78 -0.03 9.39 -7.09
CA SER A 78 -0.65 10.50 -6.36
C SER A 78 -2.02 10.86 -6.94
N ASP A 79 -2.16 10.95 -8.27
CA ASP A 79 -3.44 11.22 -8.94
C ASP A 79 -4.51 10.16 -8.62
N ARG A 80 -4.08 8.91 -8.38
CA ARG A 80 -4.94 7.79 -7.97
C ARG A 80 -5.16 7.70 -6.45
N CYS A 81 -4.61 8.63 -5.67
CA CYS A 81 -4.68 8.65 -4.21
C CYS A 81 -4.11 7.39 -3.52
N LEU A 82 -3.18 6.68 -4.19
CA LEU A 82 -2.53 5.49 -3.63
C LEU A 82 -1.36 5.83 -2.70
N ILE A 83 -0.81 7.02 -2.90
CA ILE A 83 0.25 7.59 -2.08
C ILE A 83 -0.15 9.00 -1.68
N THR A 84 0.42 9.46 -0.57
CA THR A 84 0.33 10.84 -0.12
C THR A 84 1.71 11.49 -0.20
N GLN A 85 1.74 12.77 -0.53
CA GLN A 85 2.96 13.55 -0.54
C GLN A 85 2.93 14.56 0.62
N GLN A 86 3.96 14.53 1.45
CA GLN A 86 4.21 15.56 2.46
C GLN A 86 5.57 16.18 2.20
N LYS A 87 5.57 17.47 1.85
CA LYS A 87 6.78 18.18 1.39
C LYS A 87 7.41 17.42 0.21
N SER A 88 8.65 16.96 0.36
CA SER A 88 9.41 16.24 -0.67
C SER A 88 9.44 14.73 -0.45
N CYS A 89 8.58 14.22 0.44
CA CYS A 89 8.51 12.80 0.77
C CYS A 89 7.13 12.21 0.45
N PHE A 90 7.13 10.91 0.14
CA PHE A 90 5.97 10.15 -0.28
C PHE A 90 5.75 8.98 0.68
N GLN A 91 4.49 8.71 1.00
CA GLN A 91 4.10 7.56 1.82
C GLN A 91 2.91 6.87 1.17
N ILE A 92 2.90 5.54 1.22
CA ILE A 92 1.78 4.74 0.74
C ILE A 92 0.55 4.93 1.66
N ASN A 93 -0.65 4.85 1.09
CA ASN A 93 -1.86 4.80 1.89
C ASN A 93 -1.88 3.50 2.73
N GLU A 94 -2.15 3.61 4.04
CA GLU A 94 -2.08 2.47 4.96
C GLU A 94 -3.01 1.31 4.57
N LEU A 95 -4.22 1.57 4.04
CA LEU A 95 -5.11 0.50 3.59
C LEU A 95 -4.55 -0.25 2.37
N ILE A 96 -3.86 0.47 1.48
CA ILE A 96 -3.17 -0.13 0.34
C ILE A 96 -1.94 -0.92 0.82
N LYS A 97 -1.19 -0.39 1.78
CA LYS A 97 -0.07 -1.11 2.41
C LYS A 97 -0.55 -2.42 3.04
N THR A 98 -1.63 -2.37 3.83
CA THR A 98 -2.27 -3.56 4.42
C THR A 98 -2.69 -4.56 3.34
N TYR A 99 -3.31 -4.10 2.26
CA TYR A 99 -3.70 -4.96 1.13
C TYR A 99 -2.49 -5.69 0.52
N LEU A 100 -1.42 -4.96 0.21
CA LEU A 100 -0.21 -5.52 -0.41
C LEU A 100 0.51 -6.53 0.51
N ILE A 101 0.51 -6.28 1.82
CA ILE A 101 1.07 -7.19 2.83
C ILE A 101 0.21 -8.45 2.95
N GLN A 102 -1.11 -8.32 3.06
CA GLN A 102 -2.05 -9.44 3.26
C GLN A 102 -2.15 -10.36 2.05
N THR A 103 -1.96 -9.83 0.85
CA THR A 103 -2.06 -10.61 -0.38
C THR A 103 -0.76 -11.32 -0.76
N GLU A 104 0.30 -11.24 0.06
CA GLU A 104 1.66 -11.70 -0.25
C GLU A 104 1.94 -11.44 -1.74
N PHE A 105 1.90 -10.17 -2.19
CA PHE A 105 1.92 -9.84 -3.62
C PHE A 105 3.08 -10.61 -4.27
N VAL A 106 2.72 -11.71 -4.95
CA VAL A 106 3.66 -12.78 -5.28
C VAL A 106 4.75 -12.14 -6.11
N VAL A 107 5.98 -12.24 -5.59
CA VAL A 107 7.20 -11.84 -6.26
C VAL A 107 7.20 -12.51 -7.64
N GLY A 108 6.81 -11.73 -8.63
CA GLY A 108 6.78 -12.07 -10.04
C GLY A 108 7.19 -10.84 -10.83
N LEU A 109 8.36 -10.29 -10.46
CA LEU A 109 9.19 -9.52 -11.36
C LEU A 109 10.13 -10.48 -12.08
#